data_AF-A0A6J8AQ75-F1
#
_entry.id   AF-A0A6J8AQ75-F1
#
_cell.length_a   1.000
_cell.length_b   1.000
_cell.length_c   1.000
_cell.angle_alpha   90.00
_cell.angle_beta   90.00
_cell.angle_gamma   90.00
#
_symmetry.space_group_name_H-M   'P 1'
#
loop_
_entity.id
_entity.type
_entity.pdbx_description
1 polymer ?
#
loop_
_entity_poly.entity_id
_entity_poly.type
_entity_poly.pdbx_seq_one_letter_code
_entity_poly.pdbx_strand_id
1 'polypeptide(L)'
;MDWSDIYPQFSSKNGGADNKLVEFADIGCGYGGLLALRTQNPEKYQNITCIRTNAMKFLPNFFRKGQLKKMFFLFPDPHFKNNKHKWRIISQTLSAEYAYVIAVGGIVYTITDVKDLHDWMVSHFDEFPLFEKIPDTELESDQVVEKLYISTEEGQKVTRNKGETFLAVYRRIINRQTTWIIHSKGR
;
A
#
# COMPACT_ATOMS: atom_id res chain seq x y z
N MET A 1 -4.14 1.81 16.56
CA MET A 1 -3.47 3.05 17.01
C MET A 1 -4.49 4.18 17.17
N ASP A 2 -4.27 5.10 18.11
CA ASP A 2 -4.98 6.39 18.14
C ASP A 2 -4.23 7.38 17.22
N TRP A 3 -4.94 7.96 16.27
CA TRP A 3 -4.36 8.87 15.27
C TRP A 3 -4.41 10.34 15.70
N SER A 4 -5.08 10.65 16.81
CA SER A 4 -5.31 12.04 17.25
C SER A 4 -4.04 12.78 17.67
N ASP A 5 -3.04 12.06 18.18
CA ASP A 5 -1.72 12.64 18.49
C ASP A 5 -0.97 13.13 17.24
N ILE A 6 -1.24 12.51 16.09
CA ILE A 6 -0.59 12.80 14.80
C ILE A 6 -1.42 13.77 13.97
N TYR A 7 -2.74 13.60 14.02
CA TYR A 7 -3.73 14.32 13.23
C TYR A 7 -4.76 15.01 14.15
N PRO A 8 -4.33 15.91 15.06
CA PRO A 8 -5.23 16.52 16.05
C PRO A 8 -6.34 17.35 15.40
N GLN A 9 -6.04 17.99 14.26
CA GLN A 9 -6.99 18.79 13.49
C GLN A 9 -8.07 17.95 12.77
N PHE A 10 -7.89 16.63 12.67
CA PHE A 10 -8.85 15.72 12.05
C PHE A 10 -9.61 14.87 13.09
N SER A 11 -9.39 15.13 14.37
CA SER A 11 -10.04 14.43 15.48
C SER A 11 -11.22 15.25 16.00
N SER A 12 -12.38 14.60 16.14
CA SER A 12 -13.56 15.18 16.76
C SER A 12 -13.37 15.25 18.28
N LYS A 13 -13.59 16.44 18.86
CA LYS A 13 -13.51 16.66 20.30
C LYS A 13 -14.57 15.88 21.10
N ASN A 14 -15.60 15.36 20.43
CA ASN A 14 -16.75 14.71 21.07
C ASN A 14 -16.76 13.18 20.92
N GLY A 15 -15.65 12.55 20.48
CA GLY A 15 -15.50 11.09 20.47
C GLY A 15 -16.46 10.32 19.54
N GLY A 16 -17.12 11.01 18.60
CA GLY A 16 -18.12 10.44 17.70
C GLY A 16 -17.55 9.82 16.40
N ALA A 17 -18.43 9.18 15.64
CA ALA A 17 -18.18 8.47 14.38
C ALA A 17 -17.54 9.28 13.22
N ASP A 18 -17.25 10.56 13.43
CA ASP A 18 -16.70 11.50 12.43
C ASP A 18 -15.17 11.61 12.43
N ASN A 19 -14.46 10.82 13.26
CA ASN A 19 -13.00 10.82 13.25
C ASN A 19 -12.47 10.29 11.90
N LYS A 20 -11.72 11.13 11.17
CA LYS A 20 -11.05 10.67 9.95
C LYS A 20 -9.93 9.70 10.33
N LEU A 21 -9.88 8.58 9.62
CA LEU A 21 -8.84 7.58 9.78
C LEU A 21 -7.79 7.72 8.68
N VAL A 22 -6.61 7.15 8.92
CA VAL A 22 -5.62 6.94 7.85
C VAL A 22 -6.18 5.89 6.90
N GLU A 23 -6.34 6.27 5.63
CA GLU A 23 -6.86 5.40 4.57
C GLU A 23 -5.78 4.99 3.57
N PHE A 24 -4.66 5.72 3.49
CA PHE A 24 -3.56 5.45 2.55
C PHE A 24 -2.26 5.19 3.32
N ALA A 25 -1.50 4.19 2.89
CA ALA A 25 -0.19 3.88 3.47
C ALA A 25 0.87 3.72 2.38
N ASP A 26 1.90 4.57 2.43
CA ASP A 26 3.09 4.45 1.59
C ASP A 26 4.20 3.71 2.35
N ILE A 27 4.48 2.48 1.94
CA ILE A 27 5.36 1.56 2.66
C ILE A 27 6.77 1.70 2.14
N GLY A 28 7.65 2.24 2.99
CA GLY A 28 9.03 2.51 2.59
C GLY A 28 9.18 3.84 1.85
N CYS A 29 8.36 4.84 2.18
CA CYS A 29 8.29 6.18 1.56
C CYS A 29 9.58 7.03 1.58
N GLY A 30 10.72 6.48 2.01
CA GLY A 30 11.91 7.25 2.33
C GLY A 30 11.73 8.17 3.55
N TYR A 31 12.77 8.94 3.88
CA TYR A 31 12.74 9.91 4.97
C TYR A 31 13.19 11.28 4.45
N GLY A 32 12.49 12.35 4.84
CA GLY A 32 12.96 13.73 4.67
C GLY A 32 12.17 14.61 3.72
N GLY A 33 11.61 14.06 2.62
CA GLY A 33 10.87 14.83 1.61
C GLY A 33 9.69 15.63 2.19
N LEU A 34 8.89 14.98 3.06
CA LEU A 34 7.75 15.64 3.70
C LEU A 34 8.17 16.80 4.62
N LEU A 35 9.26 16.66 5.36
CA LEU A 35 9.72 17.70 6.28
C LEU A 35 10.17 18.94 5.49
N ALA A 36 10.96 18.75 4.44
CA ALA A 36 11.38 19.83 3.55
C ALA A 36 10.17 20.54 2.92
N LEU A 37 9.17 19.79 2.44
CA LEU A 37 7.94 20.35 1.86
C LEU A 37 7.17 21.21 2.86
N ARG A 38 7.04 20.76 4.12
CA ARG A 38 6.38 21.55 5.18
C ARG A 38 7.14 22.81 5.56
N THR A 39 8.47 22.76 5.59
CA THR A 39 9.30 23.95 5.83
C THR A 39 9.11 24.99 4.72
N GLN A 40 9.07 24.56 3.46
CA GLN A 40 8.89 25.45 2.31
C GLN A 40 7.45 25.93 2.12
N ASN A 41 6.48 25.17 2.63
CA ASN A 41 5.06 25.47 2.50
C ASN A 41 4.38 25.41 3.87
N PRO A 42 4.50 26.49 4.67
CA PRO A 42 3.80 26.59 5.95
C PRO A 42 2.31 26.28 5.80
N GLU A 43 1.73 25.62 6.81
CA GLU A 43 0.31 25.24 6.89
C GLU A 43 -0.20 24.24 5.84
N LYS A 44 0.61 23.84 4.84
CA LYS A 44 0.25 22.77 3.90
C LYS A 44 0.59 21.39 4.46
N TYR A 45 0.14 20.33 3.77
CA TYR A 45 0.48 18.92 4.04
C TYR A 45 0.12 18.44 5.45
N GLN A 46 -1.03 18.90 5.97
CA GLN A 46 -1.54 18.55 7.29
C GLN A 46 -2.13 17.14 7.35
N ASN A 47 -2.52 16.58 6.21
CA ASN A 47 -3.17 15.27 6.06
C ASN A 47 -2.19 14.11 5.76
N ILE A 48 -0.88 14.34 5.89
CA ILE A 48 0.17 13.33 5.62
C ILE A 48 1.16 13.34 6.79
N THR A 49 1.75 12.18 7.10
CA THR A 49 2.82 12.08 8.10
C THR A 49 3.79 10.99 7.68
N CYS A 50 4.94 10.92 8.34
CA CYS A 50 5.85 9.79 8.25
C CYS A 50 6.02 9.17 9.64
N ILE A 51 5.88 7.84 9.73
CA ILE A 51 6.11 7.09 10.98
C ILE A 51 7.30 6.18 10.79
N ARG A 52 8.30 6.32 11.66
CA ARG A 52 9.45 5.40 11.70
C ARG A 52 9.02 4.09 12.35
N THR A 53 8.86 3.04 11.56
CA THR A 53 8.48 1.71 12.04
C THR A 53 8.99 0.62 11.09
N ASN A 54 8.92 -0.64 11.53
CA ASN A 54 9.11 -1.80 10.66
C ASN A 54 7.75 -2.30 10.16
N ALA A 55 7.42 -1.97 8.91
CA ALA A 55 6.17 -2.37 8.29
C ALA A 55 6.01 -3.90 8.21
N MET A 56 7.09 -4.66 8.02
CA MET A 56 7.04 -6.13 7.97
C MET A 56 6.70 -6.79 9.31
N LYS A 57 6.76 -6.05 10.43
CA LYS A 57 6.55 -6.60 11.78
C LYS A 57 5.29 -6.11 12.46
N PHE A 58 4.88 -4.87 12.16
CA PHE A 58 3.95 -4.15 13.01
C PHE A 58 2.76 -3.56 12.26
N LEU A 59 2.64 -3.77 10.93
CA LEU A 59 1.58 -3.15 10.14
C LEU A 59 0.17 -3.38 10.72
N PRO A 60 -0.22 -4.60 11.14
CA PRO A 60 -1.54 -4.84 11.76
C PRO A 60 -1.75 -4.16 13.12
N ASN A 61 -0.68 -3.69 13.78
CA ASN A 61 -0.79 -2.94 15.04
C ASN A 61 -1.21 -1.48 14.79
N PHE A 62 -0.90 -0.93 13.61
CA PHE A 62 -1.28 0.42 13.22
C PHE A 62 -2.72 0.49 12.74
N PHE A 63 -3.12 -0.45 11.89
CA PHE A 63 -4.36 -0.39 11.12
C PHE A 63 -5.37 -1.45 11.57
N ARG A 64 -6.62 -1.04 11.69
CA ARG A 64 -7.73 -1.98 11.88
C ARG A 64 -7.96 -2.78 10.60
N LYS A 65 -8.68 -3.90 10.71
CA LYS A 65 -9.10 -4.69 9.55
C LYS A 65 -9.83 -3.80 8.54
N GLY A 66 -9.39 -3.83 7.28
CA GLY A 66 -10.00 -3.09 6.19
C GLY A 66 -9.98 -1.57 6.34
N GLN A 67 -9.08 -1.01 7.15
CA GLN A 67 -8.98 0.44 7.33
C GLN A 67 -8.41 1.15 6.08
N LEU A 68 -7.48 0.51 5.37
CA LEU A 68 -6.79 1.10 4.24
C LEU A 68 -7.59 0.93 2.95
N LYS A 69 -7.63 1.98 2.13
CA LYS A 69 -8.13 1.98 0.75
C LYS A 69 -7.01 1.85 -0.27
N LYS A 70 -5.81 2.36 0.03
CA LYS A 70 -4.66 2.31 -0.88
C LYS A 70 -3.37 1.99 -0.13
N MET A 71 -2.56 1.12 -0.72
CA MET A 71 -1.21 0.82 -0.25
C MET A 71 -0.21 1.01 -1.39
N PHE A 72 0.96 1.55 -1.08
CA PHE A 72 2.00 1.83 -2.06
C PHE A 72 3.29 1.13 -1.67
N PHE A 73 3.91 0.45 -2.63
CA PHE A 73 5.24 -0.13 -2.54
C PHE A 73 6.05 0.41 -3.72
N LEU A 74 6.64 1.58 -3.53
CA LEU A 74 7.32 2.33 -4.60
C LEU A 74 8.83 2.11 -4.49
N PHE A 75 9.41 1.46 -5.49
CA PHE A 75 10.84 1.12 -5.56
C PHE A 75 11.38 0.42 -4.30
N PRO A 76 10.72 -0.64 -3.80
CA PRO A 76 11.19 -1.33 -2.60
C PRO A 76 12.57 -1.97 -2.83
N ASP A 77 13.35 -2.15 -1.75
CA ASP A 77 14.67 -2.78 -1.82
C ASP A 77 14.54 -4.22 -2.39
N PRO A 78 15.20 -4.52 -3.52
CA PRO A 78 15.13 -5.84 -4.17
C PRO A 78 15.84 -6.93 -3.39
N HIS A 79 16.75 -6.58 -2.48
CA HIS A 79 17.59 -7.50 -1.72
C HIS A 79 18.21 -8.60 -2.60
N PHE A 80 18.98 -8.21 -3.61
CA PHE A 80 19.51 -9.06 -4.71
C PHE A 80 20.18 -10.41 -4.34
N LYS A 81 20.55 -10.64 -3.08
CA LYS A 81 21.19 -11.89 -2.67
C LYS A 81 20.11 -12.87 -2.21
N ASN A 82 20.11 -14.10 -2.73
CA ASN A 82 19.13 -15.14 -2.38
C ASN A 82 18.89 -15.30 -0.87
N ASN A 83 19.95 -15.28 -0.06
CA ASN A 83 19.86 -15.39 1.40
C ASN A 83 19.14 -14.21 2.09
N LYS A 84 18.93 -13.11 1.37
CA LYS A 84 18.23 -11.89 1.79
C LYS A 84 16.84 -11.73 1.17
N HIS A 85 16.38 -12.64 0.29
CA HIS A 85 15.03 -12.53 -0.29
C HIS A 85 13.92 -12.55 0.78
N LYS A 86 14.17 -13.18 1.93
CA LYS A 86 13.30 -13.12 3.12
C LYS A 86 13.08 -11.70 3.69
N TRP A 87 13.84 -10.72 3.24
CA TRP A 87 13.70 -9.31 3.64
C TRP A 87 12.89 -8.50 2.61
N ARG A 88 12.54 -9.08 1.46
CA ARG A 88 11.67 -8.42 0.48
C ARG A 88 10.33 -8.12 1.13
N ILE A 89 9.81 -6.93 0.85
CA ILE A 89 8.56 -6.45 1.45
C ILE A 89 7.34 -7.24 0.98
N ILE A 90 7.41 -7.93 -0.16
CA ILE A 90 6.34 -8.81 -0.63
C ILE A 90 6.71 -10.27 -0.37
N SER A 91 5.84 -10.99 0.32
CA SER A 91 5.91 -12.44 0.57
C SER A 91 4.51 -12.96 0.90
N GLN A 92 4.28 -14.28 0.87
CA GLN A 92 2.94 -14.85 1.13
C GLN A 92 2.40 -14.47 2.52
N THR A 93 3.26 -14.48 3.54
CA THR A 93 2.89 -14.07 4.90
C THR A 93 2.49 -12.59 4.96
N LEU A 94 3.27 -11.72 4.32
CA LEU A 94 2.99 -10.28 4.32
C LEU A 94 1.74 -9.95 3.49
N SER A 95 1.48 -10.67 2.40
CA SER A 95 0.24 -10.54 1.62
C SER A 95 -1.00 -10.78 2.48
N ALA A 96 -0.94 -11.70 3.45
CA ALA A 96 -2.04 -11.90 4.40
C ALA A 96 -2.27 -10.71 5.33
N GLU A 97 -1.20 -10.10 5.83
CA GLU A 97 -1.29 -8.87 6.63
C GLU A 97 -1.84 -7.70 5.80
N TYR A 98 -1.42 -7.58 4.54
CA TYR A 98 -1.91 -6.57 3.61
C TYR A 98 -3.40 -6.74 3.34
N ALA A 99 -3.83 -7.96 3.05
CA ALA A 99 -5.24 -8.30 2.84
C ALA A 99 -6.11 -8.06 4.10
N TYR A 100 -5.52 -8.19 5.29
CA TYR A 100 -6.19 -7.88 6.55
C TYR A 100 -6.44 -6.37 6.69
N VAL A 101 -5.40 -5.53 6.47
CA VAL A 101 -5.51 -4.08 6.71
C VAL A 101 -6.21 -3.33 5.57
N ILE A 102 -6.23 -3.86 4.35
CA ILE A 102 -6.86 -3.22 3.19
C ILE A 102 -8.33 -3.66 3.01
N ALA A 103 -9.21 -2.70 2.72
CA ALA A 103 -10.63 -2.92 2.51
C ALA A 103 -10.90 -3.73 1.23
N VAL A 104 -12.04 -4.42 1.16
CA VAL A 104 -12.57 -4.98 -0.11
C VAL A 104 -12.66 -3.84 -1.13
N GLY A 105 -12.11 -4.04 -2.32
CA GLY A 105 -12.03 -3.03 -3.37
C GLY A 105 -10.87 -2.04 -3.21
N GLY A 106 -10.11 -2.10 -2.12
CA GLY A 106 -8.88 -1.31 -1.97
C GLY A 106 -7.78 -1.77 -2.93
N ILE A 107 -6.83 -0.88 -3.20
CA ILE A 107 -5.83 -1.04 -4.25
C ILE A 107 -4.41 -1.05 -3.67
N VAL A 108 -3.60 -2.01 -4.12
CA VAL A 108 -2.17 -2.10 -3.85
C VAL A 108 -1.42 -1.71 -5.12
N TYR A 109 -0.57 -0.69 -5.04
CA TYR A 109 0.28 -0.22 -6.12
C TYR A 109 1.71 -0.68 -5.88
N THR A 110 2.31 -1.36 -6.85
CA THR A 110 3.73 -1.76 -6.82
C THR A 110 4.43 -1.26 -8.06
N ILE A 111 5.60 -0.64 -7.89
CA ILE A 111 6.45 -0.21 -9.01
C ILE A 111 7.91 -0.41 -8.63
N THR A 112 8.72 -0.88 -9.57
CA THR A 112 10.17 -1.07 -9.40
C THR A 112 10.87 -0.97 -10.75
N ASP A 113 12.15 -0.63 -10.75
CA ASP A 113 13.06 -0.69 -11.89
C ASP A 113 13.78 -2.06 -12.02
N VAL A 114 13.47 -3.02 -11.13
CA VAL A 114 14.10 -4.34 -11.09
C VAL A 114 13.12 -5.42 -11.54
N LYS A 115 13.30 -5.97 -12.75
CA LYS A 115 12.42 -7.01 -13.32
C LYS A 115 12.27 -8.25 -12.43
N ASP A 116 13.35 -8.74 -11.84
CA ASP A 116 13.31 -9.90 -10.91
C ASP A 116 12.44 -9.62 -9.67
N LEU A 117 12.50 -8.39 -9.14
CA LEU A 117 11.65 -8.01 -8.01
C LEU A 117 10.21 -7.85 -8.46
N HIS A 118 9.96 -7.29 -9.65
CA HIS A 118 8.61 -7.22 -10.21
C HIS A 118 7.99 -8.61 -10.36
N ASP A 119 8.70 -9.55 -10.97
CA ASP A 119 8.23 -10.93 -11.16
C ASP A 119 7.94 -11.61 -9.83
N TRP A 120 8.80 -11.38 -8.82
CA TRP A 120 8.58 -11.84 -7.45
C TRP A 120 7.30 -11.26 -6.84
N MET A 121 7.07 -9.95 -6.97
CA MET A 121 5.87 -9.32 -6.41
C MET A 121 4.61 -9.84 -7.11
N VAL A 122 4.64 -9.94 -8.44
CA VAL A 122 3.55 -10.47 -9.26
C VAL A 122 3.22 -11.91 -8.86
N SER A 123 4.21 -12.79 -8.77
CA SER A 123 3.95 -14.20 -8.42
C SER A 123 3.26 -14.35 -7.06
N HIS A 124 3.70 -13.57 -6.07
CA HIS A 124 3.13 -13.63 -4.72
C HIS A 124 1.70 -13.10 -4.65
N PHE A 125 1.38 -12.05 -5.41
CA PHE A 125 0.02 -11.51 -5.45
C PHE A 125 -0.92 -12.37 -6.31
N ASP A 126 -0.45 -12.89 -7.44
CA ASP A 126 -1.22 -13.78 -8.32
C ASP A 126 -1.59 -15.10 -7.62
N GLU A 127 -0.70 -15.62 -6.78
CA GLU A 127 -0.95 -16.82 -5.97
C GLU A 127 -1.84 -16.55 -4.74
N PHE A 128 -1.97 -15.30 -4.29
CA PHE A 128 -2.70 -14.98 -3.07
C PHE A 128 -4.20 -14.79 -3.33
N PRO A 129 -5.10 -15.57 -2.68
CA PRO A 129 -6.52 -15.67 -3.09
C PRO A 129 -7.37 -14.42 -2.86
N LEU A 130 -6.83 -13.39 -2.21
CA LEU A 130 -7.54 -12.16 -1.87
C LEU A 130 -7.09 -10.95 -2.70
N PHE A 131 -6.25 -11.16 -3.70
CA PHE A 131 -5.83 -10.13 -4.63
C PHE A 131 -6.13 -10.54 -6.07
N GLU A 132 -6.47 -9.55 -6.90
CA GLU A 132 -6.71 -9.70 -8.32
C GLU A 132 -5.95 -8.61 -9.05
N LYS A 133 -5.17 -8.98 -10.07
CA LYS A 133 -4.43 -7.99 -10.87
C LYS A 133 -5.42 -7.09 -11.62
N ILE A 134 -5.20 -5.79 -11.55
CA ILE A 134 -5.96 -4.81 -12.32
C ILE A 134 -5.35 -4.73 -13.73
N PRO A 135 -6.14 -4.91 -14.81
CA PRO A 135 -5.65 -4.80 -16.18
C PRO A 135 -5.20 -3.38 -16.53
N ASP A 136 -4.20 -3.26 -17.40
CA ASP A 136 -3.62 -1.97 -17.81
C ASP A 136 -4.68 -1.01 -18.38
N THR A 137 -5.69 -1.53 -19.10
CA THR A 137 -6.79 -0.74 -19.65
C THR A 137 -7.62 -0.02 -18.58
N GLU A 138 -7.72 -0.57 -17.36
CA GLU A 138 -8.41 0.12 -16.25
C GLU A 138 -7.51 1.19 -15.62
N LEU A 139 -6.19 0.97 -15.61
CA LEU A 139 -5.19 1.86 -15.04
C LEU A 139 -5.03 3.17 -15.81
N GLU A 140 -5.37 3.20 -17.11
CA GLU A 140 -5.37 4.42 -17.93
C GLU A 140 -6.22 5.55 -17.32
N SER A 141 -7.26 5.19 -16.58
CA SER A 141 -8.17 6.14 -15.92
C SER A 141 -7.76 6.52 -14.49
N ASP A 142 -6.74 5.87 -13.92
CA ASP A 142 -6.31 6.08 -12.54
C ASP A 142 -5.29 7.23 -12.44
N GLN A 143 -5.74 8.36 -11.90
CA GLN A 143 -4.92 9.56 -11.65
C GLN A 143 -3.70 9.33 -10.73
N VAL A 144 -3.68 8.22 -9.99
CA VAL A 144 -2.54 7.84 -9.16
C VAL A 144 -1.41 7.31 -10.02
N VAL A 145 -1.71 6.55 -11.07
CA VAL A 145 -0.73 5.77 -11.86
C VAL A 145 0.33 6.66 -12.48
N GLU A 146 -0.08 7.77 -13.12
CA GLU A 146 0.87 8.74 -13.70
C GLU A 146 1.88 9.26 -12.66
N LYS A 147 1.42 9.48 -11.43
CA LYS A 147 2.27 10.04 -10.37
C LYS A 147 3.32 9.04 -9.88
N LEU A 148 3.05 7.73 -9.94
CA LEU A 148 3.96 6.69 -9.43
C LEU A 148 5.36 6.75 -10.07
N TYR A 149 5.45 7.17 -11.33
CA TYR A 149 6.70 7.23 -12.08
C TYR A 149 7.58 8.42 -11.71
N ILE A 150 7.00 9.52 -11.24
CA ILE A 150 7.69 10.82 -11.11
C ILE A 150 7.63 11.43 -9.71
N SER A 151 6.82 10.88 -8.80
CA SER A 151 6.62 11.48 -7.47
C SER A 151 7.71 11.15 -6.45
N THR A 152 8.53 10.13 -6.69
CA THR A 152 9.62 9.71 -5.79
C THR A 152 10.99 10.04 -6.37
N GLU A 153 12.00 10.18 -5.49
CA GLU A 153 13.38 10.42 -5.92
C GLU A 153 13.90 9.28 -6.81
N GLU A 154 13.56 8.04 -6.46
CA GLU A 154 13.88 6.83 -7.22
C GLU A 154 13.23 6.85 -8.61
N GLY A 155 11.93 7.15 -8.70
CA GLY A 155 11.22 7.19 -10.00
C GLY A 155 11.78 8.29 -10.92
N GLN A 156 12.07 9.47 -10.37
CA GLN A 156 12.74 10.54 -11.11
C GLN A 156 14.13 10.12 -11.58
N LYS A 157 14.90 9.41 -10.74
CA LYS A 157 16.23 8.91 -11.10
C LYS A 157 16.16 7.92 -12.26
N VAL A 158 15.23 6.98 -12.24
CA VAL A 158 15.03 6.00 -13.32
C VAL A 158 14.65 6.72 -14.61
N THR A 159 13.71 7.67 -14.54
CA THR A 159 13.30 8.50 -15.68
C THR A 159 14.47 9.28 -16.28
N ARG A 160 15.27 9.97 -15.45
CA ARG A 160 16.46 10.72 -15.91
C ARG A 160 17.47 9.81 -16.62
N ASN A 161 17.60 8.56 -16.15
CA ASN A 161 18.53 7.58 -16.71
C ASN A 161 17.93 6.79 -17.89
N LYS A 162 16.70 7.09 -18.31
CA LYS A 162 15.95 6.33 -19.33
C LYS A 162 15.87 4.83 -19.00
N GLY A 163 15.80 4.50 -17.71
CA GLY A 163 15.60 3.14 -17.25
C GLY A 163 14.15 2.70 -17.39
N GLU A 164 13.95 1.40 -17.48
CA GLU A 164 12.61 0.80 -17.48
C GLU A 164 12.02 0.75 -16.06
N THR A 165 10.69 0.79 -15.99
CA THR A 165 9.94 0.60 -14.75
C THR A 165 8.82 -0.40 -14.98
N PHE A 166 8.56 -1.23 -13.98
CA PHE A 166 7.60 -2.33 -14.05
C PHE A 166 6.51 -2.11 -13.01
N LEU A 167 5.32 -1.72 -13.47
CA LEU A 167 4.13 -1.48 -12.66
C LEU A 167 3.31 -2.77 -12.53
N ALA A 168 2.83 -3.08 -11.33
CA ALA A 168 1.73 -4.01 -11.13
C ALA A 168 0.79 -3.49 -10.05
N VAL A 169 -0.51 -3.53 -10.33
CA VAL A 169 -1.54 -3.01 -9.44
C VAL A 169 -2.55 -4.11 -9.15
N TYR A 170 -2.93 -4.26 -7.88
CA TYR A 170 -3.81 -5.32 -7.41
C TYR A 170 -4.99 -4.76 -6.63
N ARG A 171 -6.17 -5.29 -6.90
CA ARG A 171 -7.38 -5.02 -6.13
C ARG A 171 -7.56 -6.10 -5.07
N ARG A 172 -7.86 -5.71 -3.83
CA ARG A 172 -8.26 -6.65 -2.79
C ARG A 172 -9.70 -7.11 -3.03
N ILE A 173 -9.91 -8.40 -3.18
CA ILE A 173 -11.22 -9.03 -3.45
C ILE A 173 -11.78 -9.73 -2.21
N ILE A 174 -13.08 -10.03 -2.21
CA ILE A 174 -13.70 -10.87 -1.16
C ILE A 174 -13.32 -12.33 -1.37
N ASN A 175 -13.17 -13.10 -0.29
CA ASN A 175 -13.02 -14.54 -0.39
C ASN A 175 -14.32 -15.15 -0.95
N ARG A 176 -14.30 -15.62 -2.21
CA ARG A 176 -15.47 -16.23 -2.87
C ARG A 176 -15.75 -17.67 -2.40
N GLN A 177 -14.83 -18.30 -1.67
CA GLN A 177 -15.00 -19.68 -1.18
C GLN A 177 -15.91 -19.78 0.05
N THR A 178 -16.34 -18.67 0.65
CA THR A 178 -17.18 -18.65 1.88
C THR A 178 -18.68 -18.52 1.60
N THR A 179 -19.16 -18.98 0.43
CA THR A 179 -20.60 -19.05 0.17
C THR A 179 -21.17 -20.25 0.94
N TRP A 180 -21.63 -20.02 2.17
CA TRP A 180 -22.34 -21.02 2.94
C TRP A 180 -23.61 -21.43 2.18
N ILE A 181 -23.63 -22.66 1.67
CA ILE A 181 -24.88 -23.29 1.23
C ILE A 181 -25.67 -23.59 2.51
N ILE A 182 -26.53 -22.65 2.90
CA ILE A 182 -27.61 -22.90 3.86
C ILE A 182 -28.54 -23.94 3.23
N HIS A 183 -28.30 -25.21 3.53
CA HIS A 183 -29.29 -26.26 3.30
C HIS A 183 -30.44 -26.00 4.28
N SER A 184 -31.52 -25.42 3.78
CA SER A 184 -32.82 -25.48 4.45
C SER A 184 -33.22 -26.95 4.55
N LYS A 185 -32.98 -27.58 5.70
CA LYS A 185 -33.70 -28.81 6.03
C LYS A 185 -35.17 -28.41 6.19
N GLY A 186 -35.95 -28.67 5.14
CA GLY A 186 -37.40 -28.65 5.19
C GLY A 186 -37.87 -29.49 6.36
N ARG A 187 -38.82 -28.92 7.10
CA ARG A 187 -39.50 -29.54 8.24
C ARG A 187 -40.48 -30.59 7.74
#